data_AF-A0A6M1SG49-F1
#
_entry.id   AF-A0A6M1SG49-F1
#
_cell.length_a   1.000
_cell.length_b   1.000
_cell.length_c   1.000
_cell.angle_alpha   90.00
_cell.angle_beta   90.00
_cell.angle_gamma   90.00
#
_symmetry.space_group_name_H-M   'P 1'
#
loop_
_entity.id
_entity.type
_entity.pdbx_description
1 polymer ?
#
loop_
_entity_poly.entity_id
_entity_poly.type
_entity_poly.pdbx_seq_one_letter_code
_entity_poly.pdbx_strand_id
1 'polypeptide(L)'
;LEETIHLIADQKRQQEHLRGEWLACGFSFWKRRFVGHFLGPASNIKHIKELPKLLPDNRAQPRILVWSSRIDAAFKTRHAEYLPHIWRMEDGFIRSVGLGVDLSQPLSLVIDASGIYYDPNQPSDLERLLNTYPMEASLLERAAQL
;
A
#
# COMPACT_ATOMS: atom_id res chain seq x y z
N LEU A 1 -17.35 15.70 17.03
CA LEU A 1 -17.06 14.55 17.92
C LEU A 1 -17.26 13.23 17.18
N GLU A 2 -18.40 13.06 16.49
CA GLU A 2 -18.71 11.84 15.69
C GLU A 2 -17.72 11.61 14.54
N GLU A 3 -17.38 12.63 13.76
CA GLU A 3 -16.39 12.53 12.68
C GLU A 3 -15.02 12.04 13.16
N THR A 4 -14.59 12.51 14.34
CA THR A 4 -13.32 12.09 14.98
C THR A 4 -13.35 10.61 15.33
N ILE A 5 -14.49 10.10 15.83
CA ILE A 5 -14.66 8.68 16.14
C ILE A 5 -14.59 7.84 14.86
N HIS A 6 -15.27 8.26 13.80
CA HIS A 6 -15.21 7.58 12.50
C HIS A 6 -13.79 7.53 11.93
N LEU A 7 -13.06 8.65 12.00
CA LEU A 7 -11.68 8.72 11.54
C LEU A 7 -10.76 7.78 12.35
N ILE A 8 -10.88 7.76 13.67
CA ILE A 8 -10.09 6.86 14.53
C ILE A 8 -10.45 5.40 14.24
N ALA A 9 -11.73 5.08 14.03
CA ALA A 9 -12.16 3.74 13.68
C ALA A 9 -11.60 3.28 12.32
N ASP A 10 -11.59 4.16 11.32
CA ASP A 10 -10.97 3.91 10.01
C ASP A 10 -9.45 3.71 10.15
N GLN A 11 -8.76 4.58 10.88
CA GLN A 11 -7.32 4.44 11.14
C GLN A 11 -6.99 3.11 11.83
N LYS A 12 -7.77 2.73 12.85
CA LYS A 12 -7.60 1.45 13.53
C LYS A 12 -7.80 0.30 12.55
N ARG A 13 -8.89 0.29 11.77
CA ARG A 13 -9.16 -0.74 10.75
C ARG A 13 -7.99 -0.93 9.77
N GLN A 14 -7.41 0.18 9.29
CA GLN A 14 -6.27 0.15 8.37
C GLN A 14 -5.01 -0.40 9.05
N GLN A 15 -4.69 0.05 10.27
CA GLN A 15 -3.56 -0.48 11.04
C GLN A 15 -3.73 -1.98 11.31
N GLU A 16 -4.94 -2.41 11.65
CA GLU A 16 -5.26 -3.82 11.85
C GLU A 16 -5.14 -4.65 10.56
N HIS A 17 -5.45 -4.07 9.39
CA HIS A 17 -5.27 -4.73 8.10
C HIS A 17 -3.78 -4.90 7.75
N LEU A 18 -2.96 -3.90 8.07
CA LEU A 18 -1.54 -3.86 7.75
C LEU A 18 -0.63 -4.41 8.87
N ARG A 19 -1.20 -4.91 9.97
CA ARG A 19 -0.46 -5.47 11.12
C ARG A 19 0.41 -6.66 10.74
N GLY A 20 1.54 -6.85 11.42
CA GLY A 20 2.40 -8.03 11.29
C GLY A 20 3.72 -7.74 10.54
N GLU A 21 4.36 -8.81 10.06
CA GLU A 21 5.72 -8.78 9.54
C GLU A 21 5.76 -8.41 8.05
N TRP A 22 6.70 -7.55 7.67
CA TRP A 22 6.89 -7.05 6.30
C TRP A 22 8.35 -7.11 5.84
N LEU A 23 8.56 -7.54 4.59
CA LEU A 23 9.81 -7.40 3.85
C LEU A 23 9.67 -6.27 2.82
N ALA A 24 10.19 -5.08 3.14
CA ALA A 24 10.19 -3.96 2.21
C ALA A 24 11.40 -4.03 1.28
N CYS A 25 11.18 -4.44 0.03
CA CYS A 25 12.23 -4.79 -0.93
C CYS A 25 12.54 -3.66 -1.91
N GLY A 26 13.82 -3.32 -2.06
CA GLY A 26 14.32 -2.41 -3.10
C GLY A 26 13.98 -0.93 -2.88
N PHE A 27 13.55 -0.54 -1.67
CA PHE A 27 13.26 0.84 -1.31
C PHE A 27 14.55 1.67 -1.18
N SER A 28 14.54 2.87 -1.77
CA SER A 28 15.63 3.85 -1.59
C SER A 28 15.72 4.33 -0.13
N PHE A 29 16.89 4.84 0.28
CA PHE A 29 17.07 5.35 1.65
C PHE A 29 16.02 6.39 2.04
N TRP A 30 15.65 7.28 1.12
CA TRP A 30 14.58 8.25 1.30
C TRP A 30 13.25 7.58 1.65
N LYS A 31 12.77 6.63 0.83
CA LYS A 31 11.48 5.98 1.05
C LYS A 31 11.43 5.17 2.36
N ARG A 32 12.56 4.58 2.76
CA ARG A 32 12.68 3.84 4.03
C ARG A 32 12.33 4.69 5.25
N ARG A 33 12.48 6.02 5.18
CA ARG A 33 12.19 6.93 6.30
C ARG A 33 10.70 7.08 6.60
N PHE A 34 9.82 6.80 5.64
CA PHE A 34 8.39 7.03 5.81
C PHE A 34 7.50 5.80 5.64
N VAL A 35 7.95 4.75 4.95
CA VAL A 35 7.14 3.53 4.70
C VAL A 35 6.51 2.97 5.98
N GLY A 36 7.25 2.96 7.08
CA GLY A 36 6.74 2.44 8.36
C GLY A 36 5.65 3.29 9.00
N HIS A 37 5.61 4.59 8.73
CA HIS A 37 4.53 5.45 9.21
C HIS A 37 3.19 5.08 8.57
N PHE A 38 3.20 4.62 7.31
CA PHE A 38 1.99 4.22 6.58
C PHE A 38 1.52 2.80 6.89
N LEU A 39 2.45 1.88 7.19
CA LEU A 39 2.10 0.54 7.64
C LEU A 39 1.57 0.51 9.08
N GLY A 40 1.90 1.54 9.87
CA GLY A 40 1.39 1.74 11.21
C GLY A 40 2.20 1.01 12.30
N PRO A 41 1.93 1.32 13.58
CA PRO A 41 2.75 0.89 14.72
C PRO A 41 2.66 -0.62 14.99
N ALA A 42 1.62 -1.30 14.51
CA ALA A 42 1.45 -2.75 14.64
C ALA A 42 2.18 -3.55 13.54
N SER A 43 2.96 -2.88 12.70
CA SER A 43 3.77 -3.50 11.65
C SER A 43 5.25 -3.57 12.06
N ASN A 44 5.91 -4.66 11.68
CA ASN A 44 7.36 -4.81 11.82
C ASN A 44 7.98 -4.94 10.43
N ILE A 45 8.94 -4.07 10.12
CA ILE A 45 9.44 -3.90 8.76
C ILE A 45 10.92 -4.18 8.70
N LYS A 46 11.29 -5.16 7.89
CA LYS A 46 12.66 -5.42 7.51
C LYS A 46 12.90 -4.96 6.07
N HIS A 47 13.84 -4.03 5.90
CA HIS A 47 14.25 -3.57 4.58
C HIS A 47 15.29 -4.50 3.97
N ILE A 48 15.04 -4.97 2.74
CA ILE A 48 15.95 -5.82 1.97
C ILE A 48 16.22 -5.20 0.60
N LYS A 49 17.39 -5.46 0.03
CA LYS A 49 17.77 -4.91 -1.29
C LYS A 49 17.12 -5.67 -2.44
N GLU A 50 17.06 -6.99 -2.30
CA GLU A 50 16.58 -7.94 -3.30
C GLU A 50 15.54 -8.86 -2.65
N LEU A 51 14.71 -9.48 -3.49
CA LEU A 51 13.73 -10.48 -3.03
C LEU A 51 14.46 -11.64 -2.34
N PRO A 52 13.86 -12.28 -1.33
CA PRO A 52 14.45 -13.44 -0.69
C PRO A 52 14.68 -14.55 -1.72
N LYS A 53 15.67 -15.42 -1.51
CA LYS A 53 15.99 -16.51 -2.46
C LYS A 53 14.92 -17.60 -2.49
N LEU A 54 14.22 -17.77 -1.37
CA LEU A 54 13.15 -18.74 -1.22
C LEU A 54 11.87 -17.98 -0.91
N LEU A 55 10.80 -18.41 -1.58
CA LEU A 55 9.50 -17.88 -1.28
C LEU A 55 9.11 -18.21 0.15
N PRO A 56 8.45 -17.27 0.83
CA PRO A 56 7.86 -17.54 2.10
C PRO A 56 6.79 -18.65 2.02
N ASP A 57 7.12 -19.85 2.50
CA ASP A 57 6.17 -20.95 2.63
C ASP A 57 5.14 -20.67 3.75
N ASN A 58 3.88 -20.38 3.35
CA ASN A 58 2.69 -20.26 4.22
C ASN A 58 2.38 -18.89 4.87
N ARG A 59 1.13 -18.74 5.37
CA ARG A 59 0.51 -17.48 5.88
C ARG A 59 1.19 -16.82 7.09
N ALA A 60 2.13 -17.51 7.75
CA ALA A 60 2.84 -17.00 8.94
C ALA A 60 4.11 -16.22 8.61
N GLN A 61 4.40 -16.01 7.32
CA GLN A 61 5.62 -15.37 6.88
C GLN A 61 5.43 -13.89 6.52
N PRO A 62 6.51 -13.08 6.52
CA PRO A 62 6.38 -11.65 6.26
C PRO A 62 5.85 -11.37 4.85
N ARG A 63 4.93 -10.41 4.76
CA ARG A 63 4.41 -9.92 3.47
C ARG A 63 5.49 -9.14 2.74
N ILE A 64 5.64 -9.38 1.44
CA ILE A 64 6.63 -8.69 0.63
C ILE A 64 6.02 -7.39 0.11
N LEU A 65 6.64 -6.25 0.40
CA LEU A 65 6.23 -4.94 -0.09
C LEU A 65 7.26 -4.42 -1.10
N VAL A 66 6.79 -3.95 -2.25
CA VAL A 66 7.62 -3.37 -3.32
C VAL A 66 6.98 -2.06 -3.79
N TRP A 67 7.81 -1.05 -4.07
CA TRP A 67 7.32 0.16 -4.72
C TRP A 67 6.90 -0.14 -6.17
N SER A 68 5.68 0.24 -6.56
CA SER A 68 5.02 -0.30 -7.75
C SER A 68 5.78 0.00 -9.04
N SER A 69 6.41 1.18 -9.14
CA SER A 69 7.29 1.57 -10.26
C SER A 69 8.50 0.64 -10.51
N ARG A 70 8.85 -0.26 -9.57
CA ARG A 70 9.91 -1.27 -9.75
C ARG A 70 9.41 -2.55 -10.41
N ILE A 71 8.10 -2.75 -10.51
CA ILE A 71 7.48 -3.98 -11.03
C ILE A 71 7.19 -3.77 -12.53
N ASP A 72 8.26 -3.58 -13.30
CA ASP A 72 8.20 -3.51 -14.76
C ASP A 72 8.05 -4.90 -15.40
N ALA A 73 7.98 -4.95 -16.73
CA ALA A 73 7.84 -6.22 -17.47
C ALA A 73 9.01 -7.19 -17.17
N ALA A 74 10.24 -6.68 -17.07
CA ALA A 74 11.41 -7.51 -16.80
C ALA A 74 11.37 -8.09 -15.37
N PHE A 75 10.91 -7.30 -14.39
CA PHE A 75 10.66 -7.76 -13.03
C PHE A 75 9.58 -8.85 -13.01
N LYS A 76 8.45 -8.62 -13.70
CA LYS A 76 7.36 -9.60 -13.79
C LYS A 76 7.84 -10.92 -14.40
N THR A 77 8.66 -10.86 -15.45
CA THR A 77 9.25 -12.06 -16.06
C THR A 77 10.24 -12.78 -15.13
N ARG A 78 11.12 -12.04 -14.45
CA ARG A 78 12.16 -12.62 -13.60
C ARG A 78 11.63 -13.20 -12.29
N HIS A 79 10.53 -12.65 -11.78
CA HIS A 79 10.01 -12.94 -10.44
C HIS A 79 8.55 -13.37 -10.49
N ALA A 80 8.15 -14.09 -11.54
CA ALA A 80 6.76 -14.50 -11.77
C ALA A 80 6.18 -15.24 -10.56
N GLU A 81 6.97 -16.12 -9.93
CA GLU A 81 6.57 -16.85 -8.72
C GLU A 81 6.31 -15.96 -7.50
N TYR A 82 6.92 -14.77 -7.44
CA TYR A 82 6.72 -13.82 -6.33
C TYR A 82 5.48 -12.94 -6.51
N LEU A 83 5.00 -12.73 -7.75
CA LEU A 83 3.94 -11.76 -8.04
C LEU A 83 2.65 -11.95 -7.20
N PRO A 84 2.18 -13.18 -6.91
CA PRO A 84 1.02 -13.40 -6.04
C PRO A 84 1.24 -13.03 -4.56
N HIS A 85 2.50 -12.89 -4.14
CA HIS A 85 2.90 -12.63 -2.76
C HIS A 85 3.38 -11.18 -2.53
N ILE A 86 3.48 -10.39 -3.61
CA ILE A 86 3.93 -9.00 -3.57
C ILE A 86 2.75 -8.07 -3.37
N TRP A 87 2.85 -7.28 -2.31
CA TRP A 87 2.09 -6.05 -2.10
C TRP A 87 2.81 -4.89 -2.77
N ARG A 88 2.02 -3.99 -3.35
CA ARG A 88 2.47 -2.87 -4.17
C ARG A 88 2.18 -1.58 -3.42
N MET A 89 3.21 -0.76 -3.23
CA MET A 89 3.09 0.58 -2.66
C MET A 89 3.30 1.63 -3.73
N GLU A 90 2.46 2.65 -3.76
CA GLU A 90 2.61 3.80 -4.67
C GLU A 90 2.12 5.09 -4.01
N ASP A 91 2.46 6.23 -4.60
CA ASP A 91 1.92 7.53 -4.19
C ASP A 91 0.37 7.52 -4.18
N GLY A 92 -0.21 8.09 -3.13
CA GLY A 92 -1.67 8.23 -3.03
C GLY A 92 -2.21 9.36 -3.90
N PHE A 93 -3.52 9.32 -4.18
CA PHE A 93 -4.19 10.32 -5.01
C PHE A 93 -4.09 11.74 -4.44
N ILE A 94 -4.02 11.89 -3.11
CA ILE A 94 -3.82 13.17 -2.42
C ILE A 94 -2.39 13.21 -1.87
N ARG A 95 -1.44 13.68 -2.67
CA ARG A 95 -0.01 13.52 -2.39
C ARG A 95 0.56 14.57 -1.43
N SER A 96 0.24 15.84 -1.61
CA SER A 96 0.76 16.96 -0.82
C SER A 96 -0.02 18.26 -1.09
N VAL A 97 0.07 19.23 -0.18
CA VAL A 97 -0.18 20.64 -0.50
C VAL A 97 1.12 21.20 -1.08
N GLY A 98 1.25 21.23 -2.41
CA GLY A 98 2.48 21.60 -3.12
C GLY A 98 2.86 20.62 -4.24
N LEU A 99 3.76 21.03 -5.16
CA LEU A 99 4.20 20.21 -6.30
C LEU A 99 5.18 19.12 -5.86
N GLY A 100 5.11 17.95 -6.51
CA GLY A 100 5.83 16.77 -6.06
C GLY A 100 7.35 16.76 -6.19
N VAL A 101 7.92 17.86 -6.68
CA VAL A 101 9.34 18.07 -6.96
C VAL A 101 10.17 18.38 -5.71
N ASP A 102 9.54 18.77 -4.60
CA ASP A 102 10.26 19.25 -3.41
C ASP A 102 10.71 18.16 -2.42
N LEU A 103 10.66 16.89 -2.83
CA LEU A 103 10.93 15.74 -1.95
C LEU A 103 10.13 15.81 -0.63
N SER A 104 8.93 16.40 -0.67
CA SER A 104 8.03 16.41 0.49
C SER A 104 7.61 14.98 0.82
N GLN A 105 7.60 14.62 2.11
CA GLN A 105 7.03 13.35 2.53
C GLN A 105 5.58 13.27 2.02
N PRO A 106 5.16 12.15 1.41
CA PRO A 106 3.79 12.01 0.94
C PRO A 106 2.81 12.14 2.12
N LEU A 107 1.64 12.69 1.85
CA LEU A 107 0.52 12.73 2.81
C LEU A 107 -0.34 11.46 2.74
N SER A 108 -0.36 10.78 1.59
CA SER A 108 -1.05 9.50 1.40
C SER A 108 -0.25 8.57 0.48
N LEU A 109 -0.43 7.27 0.69
CA LEU A 109 0.10 6.18 -0.13
C LEU A 109 -0.99 5.15 -0.39
N VAL A 110 -0.92 4.48 -1.54
CA VAL A 110 -1.71 3.28 -1.83
C VAL A 110 -0.89 2.05 -1.46
N ILE A 111 -1.55 1.03 -0.89
CA ILE A 111 -0.95 -0.26 -0.56
C ILE A 111 -1.94 -1.35 -1.02
N ASP A 112 -1.65 -1.99 -2.15
CA ASP A 112 -2.52 -3.01 -2.76
C ASP A 112 -1.85 -4.39 -2.75
N ALA A 113 -2.60 -5.43 -2.37
CA ALA A 113 -2.17 -6.82 -2.38
C ALA A 113 -2.32 -7.47 -3.77
N SER A 114 -3.37 -7.13 -4.52
CA SER A 114 -3.74 -7.86 -5.76
C SER A 114 -3.13 -7.25 -7.03
N GLY A 115 -3.07 -5.92 -7.11
CA GLY A 115 -2.63 -5.18 -8.29
C GLY A 115 -2.24 -3.76 -7.93
N ILE A 116 -2.31 -2.84 -8.89
CA ILE A 116 -2.14 -1.41 -8.63
C ILE A 116 -3.10 -0.62 -9.51
N TYR A 117 -3.66 0.46 -9.00
CA TYR A 117 -4.81 1.18 -9.60
C TYR A 117 -4.61 1.68 -11.03
N TYR A 118 -3.37 1.86 -11.49
CA TYR A 118 -3.07 2.33 -12.84
C TYR A 118 -2.78 1.21 -13.85
N ASP A 119 -2.64 -0.05 -13.40
CA ASP A 119 -2.36 -1.18 -14.29
C ASP A 119 -3.69 -1.85 -14.71
N PRO A 120 -4.17 -1.63 -15.94
CA PRO A 120 -5.44 -2.20 -16.40
C PRO A 120 -5.34 -3.69 -16.75
N ASN A 121 -4.14 -4.28 -16.75
CA ASN A 121 -3.95 -5.66 -17.19
C ASN A 121 -4.28 -6.70 -16.11
N GLN A 122 -4.55 -6.27 -14.88
CA GLN A 122 -4.88 -7.14 -13.77
C GLN A 122 -5.77 -6.42 -12.74
N PRO A 123 -6.66 -7.14 -12.03
CA PRO A 123 -7.48 -6.55 -10.99
C PRO A 123 -6.65 -5.89 -9.87
N SER A 124 -7.13 -4.75 -9.36
CA SER A 124 -6.53 -4.04 -8.22
C SER A 124 -7.42 -4.13 -6.97
N ASP A 125 -6.87 -3.82 -5.80
CA ASP A 125 -7.70 -3.77 -4.59
C ASP A 125 -8.65 -2.58 -4.63
N LEU A 126 -8.26 -1.47 -5.28
CA LEU A 126 -9.14 -0.35 -5.57
C LEU A 126 -10.33 -0.75 -6.45
N GLU A 127 -10.09 -1.51 -7.52
CA GLU A 127 -11.17 -1.99 -8.39
C GLU A 127 -12.13 -2.89 -7.61
N ARG A 128 -11.61 -3.80 -6.80
CA ARG A 128 -12.43 -4.64 -5.92
C ARG A 128 -13.22 -3.79 -4.92
N LEU A 129 -12.61 -2.77 -4.33
CA LEU A 129 -13.27 -1.85 -3.42
C LEU A 129 -14.44 -1.15 -4.11
N LEU A 130 -14.22 -0.54 -5.28
CA LEU A 130 -15.27 0.16 -6.02
C LEU A 130 -16.43 -0.75 -6.44
N ASN A 131 -16.16 -2.02 -6.72
CA ASN A 131 -17.18 -3.00 -7.09
C ASN A 131 -17.97 -3.58 -5.91
N THR A 132 -17.43 -3.55 -4.69
CA THR A 132 -18.00 -4.29 -3.55
C THR A 132 -18.35 -3.43 -2.34
N TYR A 133 -17.81 -2.22 -2.26
CA TYR A 133 -17.99 -1.37 -1.09
C TYR A 133 -19.38 -0.71 -1.10
N PRO A 134 -20.13 -0.77 0.01
CA PRO A 134 -21.42 -0.09 0.10
C PRO A 134 -21.22 1.43 0.11
N MET A 135 -21.78 2.12 -0.89
CA MET A 135 -21.77 3.58 -0.95
C MET A 135 -22.86 4.16 -0.04
N GLU A 136 -22.60 4.14 1.26
CA GLU A 136 -23.47 4.73 2.28
C GLU A 136 -23.63 6.25 2.05
N ALA A 137 -24.80 6.79 2.40
CA ALA A 137 -25.13 8.21 2.18
C ALA A 137 -24.10 9.16 2.82
N SER A 138 -23.64 8.86 4.03
CA SER A 138 -22.64 9.67 4.74
C SER A 138 -21.28 9.70 4.01
N LEU A 139 -20.90 8.63 3.32
CA LEU A 139 -19.68 8.60 2.51
C LEU A 139 -19.84 9.50 1.27
N LEU A 140 -21.00 9.46 0.62
CA LEU A 140 -21.31 10.29 -0.54
C LEU A 140 -21.37 11.78 -0.18
N GLU A 141 -21.98 12.11 0.95
CA GLU A 141 -22.02 13.48 1.50
C GLU A 141 -20.61 14.02 1.77
N ARG A 142 -19.75 13.20 2.40
CA ARG A 142 -18.35 13.56 2.63
C ARG A 142 -17.59 13.77 1.31
N ALA A 143 -17.81 12.91 0.32
CA ALA A 143 -17.16 13.01 -0.99
C ALA A 143 -17.57 14.28 -1.75
N ALA A 144 -18.82 14.73 -1.60
CA ALA A 144 -19.32 15.95 -2.25
C ALA A 144 -18.75 17.26 -1.65
N GLN A 145 -18.04 17.19 -0.53
CA GLN A 145 -17.43 18.34 0.15
C GLN A 145 -15.91 18.47 -0.07
N LEU A 146 -15.30 17.56 -0.85
CA LEU A 146 -13.89 17.58 -1.23
C LEU A 146 -13.63 18.52 -2.41
#